data_AF-L8JLW4-F1
#
_entry.id   AF-L8JLW4-F1
#
_cell.length_a   1.000
_cell.length_b   1.000
_cell.length_c   1.000
_cell.angle_alpha   90.00
_cell.angle_beta   90.00
_cell.angle_gamma   90.00
#
_symmetry.space_group_name_H-M   'P 1'
#
loop_
_entity.id
_entity.type
_entity.pdbx_description
1 polymer ?
#
loop_
_entity_poly.entity_id
_entity_poly.type
_entity_poly.pdbx_seq_one_letter_code
_entity_poly.pdbx_strand_id
1 'polypeptide(L)'
;MQKLIRHIIILFILAVAQNGFSQLKTYPIPPAEGESTKPRKGARTHSHTLTLPFWDDFSASTGAPDTNLWQTSENVFINQGLAHHPPTLGVASFDGLDQTGQGYKQDQASVGKTDSLTSHPIDLSALTVAGNVYISFFYQYGGFGENPDSSDSLRLEFKNENGQWVSVWPGSAGLDRTGEFVQAIVQVDDPLFFYDGFQFKFQSFGRQSGPFDVWNVDYVYVNEDRSATDLYYPDRAISTPLTNLFQDYSVVPISHFAFENLSMPQFEAYSLDNPEDTPQPYDYGLNIKITNYSNGMATITTRGNDDIKPEESPLAPLERDIVTIPDYFQDGDIDSNADSTAIEVVVILDAGDNIPISSNGDYIPEKYAPIDFRSNDTTRTSLLLSNYYAYDDGGAESAAGLNSFDDRLVYRYDLIQSMTDTVVALDIYFPYIGTEPTGKVIELLVMAAESGKPGELLHQEMINISRTPGLNSFTRYELRKSVNVTDSFFIGYRQKTSGDLGVGLDKNNDSGDRIYFELDGTWQQNTTVKGSLMMRPVFGPSSGPVTSTDPDKDLSLQVFPNPSNGIFKIKGKFTELKVYDLRGVSKNFSLFFENDEAILSLENQADGIYILQFVNNNSAKTIKVIKQ
;
A
#
# COMPACT_ATOMS: atom_id res chain seq x y z
N MET A 1 23.37 37.49 -49.13
CA MET A 1 22.32 36.47 -48.92
C MET A 1 22.78 35.30 -48.04
N GLN A 2 23.90 34.62 -48.34
CA GLN A 2 24.42 33.51 -47.53
C GLN A 2 24.79 33.84 -46.07
N LYS A 3 25.30 35.05 -45.78
CA LYS A 3 25.57 35.46 -44.38
C LYS A 3 24.30 35.70 -43.56
N LEU A 4 23.20 36.13 -44.20
CA LEU A 4 21.91 36.36 -43.53
C LEU A 4 21.23 35.02 -43.19
N ILE A 5 21.32 34.05 -44.10
CA ILE A 5 20.79 32.69 -43.91
C ILE A 5 21.53 31.95 -42.79
N ARG A 6 22.85 32.14 -42.63
CA ARG A 6 23.61 31.55 -41.51
C ARG A 6 23.20 32.10 -40.14
N HIS A 7 22.86 33.38 -40.03
CA HIS A 7 22.41 33.97 -38.76
C HIS A 7 20.97 33.57 -38.44
N ILE A 8 20.10 33.40 -39.45
CA ILE A 8 18.74 32.91 -39.27
C ILE A 8 18.75 31.43 -38.85
N ILE A 9 19.62 30.59 -39.41
CA ILE A 9 19.75 29.17 -39.01
C ILE A 9 20.33 29.04 -37.60
N ILE A 10 21.28 29.89 -37.19
CA ILE A 10 21.81 29.88 -35.81
C ILE A 10 20.75 30.40 -34.81
N LEU A 11 19.93 31.40 -35.17
CA LEU A 11 18.79 31.82 -34.35
C LEU A 11 17.69 30.75 -34.27
N PHE A 12 17.47 29.97 -35.34
CA PHE A 12 16.48 28.89 -35.35
C PHE A 12 16.96 27.66 -34.55
N ILE A 13 18.27 27.38 -34.53
CA ILE A 13 18.85 26.31 -33.70
C ILE A 13 18.88 26.71 -32.21
N LEU A 14 18.97 28.00 -31.88
CA LEU A 14 18.79 28.50 -30.51
C LEU A 14 17.32 28.63 -30.06
N ALA A 15 16.36 28.66 -31.01
CA ALA A 15 14.92 28.68 -30.71
C ALA A 15 14.29 27.27 -30.61
N VAL A 16 15.05 26.22 -30.89
CA VAL A 16 14.71 24.83 -30.55
C VAL A 16 15.60 24.39 -29.40
N ALA A 17 15.65 25.20 -28.33
CA ALA A 17 15.86 24.63 -27.02
C ALA A 17 14.62 23.76 -26.76
N GLN A 18 14.83 22.46 -26.61
CA GLN A 18 13.80 21.60 -26.06
C GLN A 18 13.37 22.24 -24.73
N ASN A 19 12.15 22.76 -24.68
CA ASN A 19 11.45 22.94 -23.42
C ASN A 19 11.26 21.52 -22.88
N GLY A 20 12.29 20.97 -22.25
CA GLY A 20 12.12 19.91 -21.28
C GLY A 20 11.34 20.57 -20.15
N PHE A 21 10.01 20.51 -20.24
CA PHE A 21 9.16 20.89 -19.12
C PHE A 21 9.65 20.04 -17.95
N SER A 22 10.20 20.67 -16.92
CA SER A 22 10.23 20.04 -15.60
C SER A 22 8.78 19.64 -15.32
N GLN A 23 8.55 18.45 -14.79
CA GLN A 23 7.20 17.99 -14.49
C GLN A 23 7.27 17.18 -13.21
N LEU A 24 6.16 17.16 -12.47
CA LEU A 24 6.00 16.18 -11.40
C LEU A 24 6.07 14.78 -12.03
N LYS A 25 7.01 13.96 -11.56
CA LYS A 25 7.27 12.61 -12.08
C LYS A 25 6.94 11.58 -11.02
N THR A 26 6.51 10.42 -11.48
CA THR A 26 6.43 9.21 -10.68
C THR A 26 7.70 8.38 -10.85
N TYR A 27 8.08 7.68 -9.80
CA TYR A 27 9.23 6.78 -9.76
C TYR A 27 8.79 5.45 -9.14
N PRO A 28 9.22 4.31 -9.69
CA PRO A 28 9.01 3.04 -9.02
C PRO A 28 9.81 2.96 -7.72
N ILE A 29 9.27 2.26 -6.72
CA ILE A 29 9.97 1.96 -5.48
C ILE A 29 9.88 0.45 -5.20
N PRO A 30 10.82 -0.12 -4.44
CA PRO A 30 10.71 -1.53 -4.06
C PRO A 30 9.41 -1.79 -3.27
N PRO A 31 8.68 -2.89 -3.52
CA PRO A 31 7.45 -3.20 -2.83
C PRO A 31 7.78 -3.41 -1.36
N ALA A 32 6.84 -3.05 -0.48
CA ALA A 32 6.90 -3.49 0.90
C ALA A 32 7.09 -5.03 0.88
N GLU A 33 8.18 -5.55 1.48
CA GLU A 33 8.19 -6.96 1.88
C GLU A 33 6.99 -7.07 2.83
N GLY A 34 5.84 -7.55 2.34
CA GLY A 34 4.87 -8.22 3.19
C GLY A 34 5.64 -9.26 4.00
N GLU A 35 5.11 -9.70 5.14
CA GLU A 35 5.70 -10.81 5.89
C GLU A 35 5.70 -12.10 5.03
N SER A 36 6.58 -12.17 4.03
CA SER A 36 6.92 -13.39 3.35
C SER A 36 7.68 -14.17 4.41
N THR A 37 7.10 -15.28 4.79
CA THR A 37 7.80 -16.32 5.52
C THR A 37 9.00 -16.71 4.65
N LYS A 38 10.17 -16.08 4.88
CA LYS A 38 11.39 -16.35 4.11
C LYS A 38 11.58 -17.86 4.08
N PRO A 39 11.45 -18.52 2.92
CA PRO A 39 11.58 -19.97 2.89
C PRO A 39 13.02 -20.28 3.31
N ARG A 40 13.16 -21.17 4.30
CA ARG A 40 14.45 -21.73 4.65
C ARG A 40 15.07 -22.26 3.36
N LYS A 41 16.23 -21.71 2.97
CA LYS A 41 17.08 -22.26 1.90
C LYS A 41 17.25 -23.76 2.15
N GLY A 42 16.52 -24.60 1.41
CA GLY A 42 16.48 -26.04 1.58
C GLY A 42 15.10 -26.70 1.56
N ALA A 43 13.99 -25.95 1.57
CA ALA A 43 12.68 -26.54 1.27
C ALA A 43 12.58 -26.81 -0.24
N ARG A 44 12.71 -28.07 -0.66
CA ARG A 44 12.21 -28.50 -1.97
C ARG A 44 10.73 -28.16 -1.99
N THR A 45 10.29 -27.30 -2.90
CA THR A 45 8.88 -27.20 -3.29
C THR A 45 8.51 -28.56 -3.86
N HIS A 46 7.87 -29.41 -3.05
CA HIS A 46 7.12 -30.51 -3.62
C HIS A 46 6.03 -29.84 -4.47
N SER A 47 6.07 -30.06 -5.79
CA SER A 47 4.97 -29.73 -6.68
C SER A 47 3.72 -30.40 -6.12
N HIS A 48 2.82 -29.62 -5.54
CA HIS A 48 1.50 -30.10 -5.13
C HIS A 48 0.66 -30.16 -6.42
N THR A 49 0.22 -31.34 -6.80
CA THR A 49 -0.70 -31.50 -7.94
C THR A 49 -2.11 -31.27 -7.42
N LEU A 50 -2.82 -30.32 -8.02
CA LEU A 50 -4.19 -29.96 -7.73
C LEU A 50 -5.17 -30.88 -8.47
N THR A 51 -6.42 -30.90 -7.99
CA THR A 51 -7.55 -31.55 -8.66
C THR A 51 -8.56 -30.48 -9.06
N LEU A 52 -9.50 -30.83 -9.95
CA LEU A 52 -10.66 -29.98 -10.21
C LEU A 52 -11.65 -30.05 -9.01
N PRO A 53 -12.42 -28.96 -8.76
CA PRO A 53 -12.29 -27.65 -9.39
C PRO A 53 -11.06 -26.86 -8.92
N PHE A 54 -10.52 -26.01 -9.78
CA PHE A 54 -9.58 -24.93 -9.43
C PHE A 54 -10.36 -23.62 -9.29
N TRP A 55 -10.09 -22.84 -8.24
CA TRP A 55 -10.78 -21.61 -7.93
C TRP A 55 -9.85 -20.58 -7.29
N ASP A 56 -9.89 -19.34 -7.76
CA ASP A 56 -9.34 -18.19 -7.06
C ASP A 56 -10.05 -16.89 -7.47
N ASP A 57 -10.64 -16.18 -6.50
CA ASP A 57 -11.18 -14.82 -6.62
C ASP A 57 -10.24 -13.78 -5.97
N PHE A 58 -9.05 -14.21 -5.54
CA PHE A 58 -8.00 -13.40 -4.91
C PHE A 58 -8.42 -12.65 -3.63
N SER A 59 -9.62 -12.88 -3.10
CA SER A 59 -10.15 -12.21 -1.91
C SER A 59 -9.47 -12.69 -0.62
N ALA A 60 -9.00 -13.94 -0.59
CA ALA A 60 -8.36 -14.57 0.57
C ALA A 60 -6.86 -14.24 0.72
N SER A 61 -6.28 -13.51 -0.23
CA SER A 61 -4.85 -13.18 -0.27
C SER A 61 -4.61 -11.68 -0.32
N THR A 62 -3.43 -11.23 0.13
CA THR A 62 -3.02 -9.82 0.01
C THR A 62 -1.53 -9.75 -0.27
N GLY A 63 -1.13 -8.89 -1.20
CA GLY A 63 0.26 -8.68 -1.61
C GLY A 63 0.80 -9.77 -2.55
N ALA A 64 0.51 -11.04 -2.31
CA ALA A 64 0.97 -12.15 -3.17
C ALA A 64 -0.12 -13.21 -3.39
N PRO A 65 -0.11 -13.93 -4.53
CA PRO A 65 -1.09 -15.00 -4.81
C PRO A 65 -0.98 -16.19 -3.84
N ASP A 66 -2.07 -16.94 -3.63
CA ASP A 66 -2.06 -18.12 -2.77
C ASP A 66 -1.08 -19.18 -3.32
N THR A 67 -0.02 -19.44 -2.56
CA THR A 67 1.02 -20.41 -2.90
C THR A 67 0.55 -21.87 -2.94
N ASN A 68 -0.66 -22.17 -2.45
CA ASN A 68 -1.30 -23.48 -2.61
C ASN A 68 -1.87 -23.68 -4.02
N LEU A 69 -2.27 -22.61 -4.69
CA LEU A 69 -2.88 -22.62 -6.02
C LEU A 69 -1.88 -22.25 -7.12
N TRP A 70 -1.06 -21.25 -6.85
CA TRP A 70 -0.12 -20.68 -7.79
C TRP A 70 1.32 -21.04 -7.44
N GLN A 71 2.11 -21.31 -8.47
CA GLN A 71 3.56 -21.28 -8.32
C GLN A 71 3.97 -19.88 -7.90
N THR A 72 5.05 -19.79 -7.12
CA THR A 72 5.62 -18.53 -6.64
C THR A 72 5.75 -17.54 -7.79
N SER A 73 4.83 -16.58 -7.84
CA SER A 73 4.70 -15.56 -8.87
C SER A 73 5.08 -14.26 -8.21
N GLU A 74 6.39 -13.99 -8.12
CA GLU A 74 6.94 -12.87 -7.34
C GLU A 74 6.71 -11.50 -8.01
N ASN A 75 6.03 -11.47 -9.15
CA ASN A 75 5.82 -10.33 -10.02
C ASN A 75 4.34 -10.05 -10.35
N VAL A 76 3.42 -10.78 -9.74
CA VAL A 76 1.98 -10.49 -9.78
C VAL A 76 1.57 -10.28 -8.34
N PHE A 77 0.93 -9.16 -8.05
CA PHE A 77 0.58 -8.82 -6.68
C PHE A 77 -0.93 -8.74 -6.51
N ILE A 78 -1.40 -9.19 -5.35
CA ILE A 78 -2.82 -9.18 -5.00
C ILE A 78 -3.15 -7.89 -4.27
N ASN A 79 -4.15 -7.16 -4.75
CA ASN A 79 -4.55 -5.87 -4.17
C ASN A 79 -6.04 -5.61 -4.37
N GLN A 80 -6.52 -4.50 -3.80
CA GLN A 80 -7.92 -4.08 -3.82
C GLN A 80 -8.09 -2.67 -4.41
N GLY A 81 -7.03 -2.11 -5.02
CA GLY A 81 -6.95 -0.68 -5.35
C GLY A 81 -6.58 -0.36 -6.79
N LEU A 82 -5.97 -1.28 -7.54
CA LEU A 82 -5.61 -1.04 -8.95
C LEU A 82 -6.76 -1.31 -9.92
N ALA A 83 -7.72 -2.13 -9.53
CA ALA A 83 -8.87 -2.45 -10.36
C ALA A 83 -9.96 -1.37 -10.28
N HIS A 84 -10.62 -1.12 -11.41
CA HIS A 84 -11.80 -0.27 -11.48
C HIS A 84 -13.06 -1.16 -11.60
N HIS A 85 -14.04 -1.03 -10.70
CA HIS A 85 -15.24 -1.88 -10.65
C HIS A 85 -14.96 -3.40 -10.79
N PRO A 86 -14.10 -4.00 -9.94
CA PRO A 86 -13.83 -5.44 -10.02
C PRO A 86 -15.08 -6.27 -9.70
N PRO A 87 -15.12 -7.56 -10.11
CA PRO A 87 -16.22 -8.45 -9.73
C PRO A 87 -16.17 -8.76 -8.23
N THR A 88 -14.98 -8.82 -7.62
CA THR A 88 -14.83 -8.94 -6.16
C THR A 88 -13.76 -8.00 -5.62
N LEU A 89 -13.62 -7.94 -4.29
CA LEU A 89 -12.70 -7.05 -3.61
C LEU A 89 -11.22 -7.25 -4.00
N GLY A 90 -10.79 -8.49 -4.28
CA GLY A 90 -9.38 -8.82 -4.53
C GLY A 90 -9.09 -9.02 -6.02
N VAL A 91 -7.95 -8.51 -6.51
CA VAL A 91 -7.51 -8.73 -7.89
C VAL A 91 -6.04 -9.07 -7.99
N ALA A 92 -5.68 -9.88 -8.98
CA ALA A 92 -4.29 -10.10 -9.38
C ALA A 92 -3.87 -9.07 -10.43
N SER A 93 -2.95 -8.19 -10.08
CA SER A 93 -2.45 -7.13 -10.97
C SER A 93 -1.08 -7.46 -11.56
N PHE A 94 -0.96 -7.20 -12.86
CA PHE A 94 0.23 -7.32 -13.70
C PHE A 94 0.65 -5.89 -14.03
N ASP A 95 1.60 -5.34 -13.27
CA ASP A 95 1.93 -3.91 -13.29
C ASP A 95 3.25 -3.58 -14.02
N GLY A 96 3.97 -4.57 -14.55
CA GLY A 96 5.25 -4.39 -15.22
C GLY A 96 6.45 -4.28 -14.28
N LEU A 97 6.28 -4.50 -12.97
CA LEU A 97 7.35 -4.52 -11.98
C LEU A 97 7.77 -5.94 -11.60
N ASP A 98 9.07 -6.13 -11.36
CA ASP A 98 9.59 -7.35 -10.77
C ASP A 98 9.39 -7.38 -9.25
N GLN A 99 9.73 -8.51 -8.64
CA GLN A 99 9.72 -8.75 -7.19
C GLN A 99 10.47 -7.74 -6.32
N THR A 100 11.33 -6.92 -6.91
CA THR A 100 12.07 -5.84 -6.25
C THR A 100 11.51 -4.47 -6.56
N GLY A 101 10.37 -4.39 -7.26
CA GLY A 101 9.66 -3.16 -7.63
C GLY A 101 10.39 -2.39 -8.72
N GLN A 102 11.23 -3.07 -9.49
CA GLN A 102 11.95 -2.50 -10.62
C GLN A 102 11.36 -3.01 -11.92
N GLY A 103 11.46 -2.23 -12.99
CA GLY A 103 11.18 -2.76 -14.32
C GLY A 103 12.15 -3.90 -14.66
N TYR A 104 11.64 -4.92 -15.34
CA TYR A 104 12.40 -6.08 -15.84
C TYR A 104 13.70 -5.73 -16.59
N LYS A 105 13.74 -4.56 -17.25
CA LYS A 105 14.92 -4.04 -17.94
C LYS A 105 15.05 -2.52 -17.80
N GLN A 106 16.27 -2.03 -17.69
CA GLN A 106 16.54 -0.59 -17.57
C GLN A 106 16.36 0.20 -18.88
N ASP A 107 16.29 -0.49 -20.02
CA ASP A 107 16.08 0.15 -21.33
C ASP A 107 14.62 0.60 -21.49
N GLN A 108 14.42 1.92 -21.53
CA GLN A 108 13.12 2.59 -21.63
C GLN A 108 12.32 2.24 -22.89
N ALA A 109 12.96 1.71 -23.93
CA ALA A 109 12.30 1.30 -25.17
C ALA A 109 12.03 -0.22 -25.24
N SER A 110 12.42 -0.98 -24.22
CA SER A 110 12.26 -2.44 -24.25
C SER A 110 10.81 -2.85 -24.05
N VAL A 111 10.30 -3.68 -24.96
CA VAL A 111 8.97 -4.30 -24.93
C VAL A 111 9.12 -5.82 -24.99
N GLY A 112 8.33 -6.56 -24.22
CA GLY A 112 8.41 -8.01 -24.16
C GLY A 112 7.57 -8.60 -23.02
N LYS A 113 7.89 -9.84 -22.61
CA LYS A 113 7.24 -10.50 -21.47
C LYS A 113 7.56 -9.74 -20.18
N THR A 114 6.52 -9.47 -19.39
CA THR A 114 6.63 -8.92 -18.04
C THR A 114 6.07 -9.95 -17.07
N ASP A 115 4.96 -9.65 -16.40
CA ASP A 115 4.45 -10.41 -15.28
C ASP A 115 3.79 -11.72 -15.72
N SER A 116 3.81 -12.68 -14.81
CA SER A 116 3.20 -13.97 -15.08
C SER A 116 2.68 -14.64 -13.83
N LEU A 117 1.44 -15.14 -13.91
CA LEU A 117 0.80 -15.91 -12.86
C LEU A 117 0.61 -17.35 -13.35
N THR A 118 1.33 -18.32 -12.74
CA THR A 118 1.37 -19.71 -13.22
C THR A 118 0.75 -20.65 -12.19
N SER A 119 -0.23 -21.47 -12.60
CA SER A 119 -0.86 -22.44 -11.69
C SER A 119 0.12 -23.53 -11.25
N HIS A 120 -0.11 -24.14 -10.09
CA HIS A 120 0.43 -25.47 -9.85
C HIS A 120 -0.15 -26.48 -10.85
N PRO A 121 0.51 -27.64 -11.07
CA PRO A 121 -0.02 -28.67 -11.93
C PRO A 121 -1.38 -29.16 -11.46
N ILE A 122 -2.31 -29.39 -12.39
CA ILE A 122 -3.65 -29.92 -12.18
C ILE A 122 -3.70 -31.29 -12.87
N ASP A 123 -4.17 -32.32 -12.16
CA ASP A 123 -4.30 -33.65 -12.73
C ASP A 123 -5.54 -33.72 -13.63
N LEU A 124 -5.32 -33.75 -14.95
CA LEU A 124 -6.36 -33.99 -15.96
C LEU A 124 -6.23 -35.38 -16.61
N SER A 125 -5.38 -36.27 -16.08
CA SER A 125 -5.05 -37.55 -16.72
C SER A 125 -6.22 -38.55 -16.77
N ALA A 126 -7.22 -38.37 -15.90
CA ALA A 126 -8.45 -39.16 -15.89
C ALA A 126 -9.50 -38.67 -16.90
N LEU A 127 -9.29 -37.49 -17.50
CA LEU A 127 -10.24 -36.84 -18.37
C LEU A 127 -9.81 -36.90 -19.85
N THR A 128 -10.74 -36.54 -20.72
CA THR A 128 -10.47 -36.32 -22.15
C THR A 128 -11.18 -35.03 -22.56
N VAL A 129 -11.03 -34.61 -23.82
CA VAL A 129 -11.78 -33.47 -24.39
C VAL A 129 -13.30 -33.59 -24.15
N ALA A 130 -13.85 -34.82 -24.07
CA ALA A 130 -15.26 -35.05 -23.77
C ALA A 130 -15.70 -34.68 -22.34
N GLY A 131 -14.75 -34.50 -21.42
CA GLY A 131 -15.02 -34.01 -20.06
C GLY A 131 -15.30 -32.51 -19.99
N ASN A 132 -15.22 -31.79 -21.12
CA ASN A 132 -15.60 -30.37 -21.22
C ASN A 132 -14.97 -29.49 -20.12
N VAL A 133 -13.65 -29.56 -19.98
CA VAL A 133 -12.91 -28.71 -19.06
C VAL A 133 -12.85 -27.29 -19.65
N TYR A 134 -13.29 -26.30 -18.88
CA TYR A 134 -13.20 -24.88 -19.24
C TYR A 134 -12.49 -24.08 -18.16
N ILE A 135 -11.69 -23.11 -18.60
CA ILE A 135 -11.12 -22.04 -17.78
C ILE A 135 -11.90 -20.76 -18.07
N SER A 136 -12.45 -20.15 -17.03
CA SER A 136 -13.04 -18.80 -17.11
C SER A 136 -12.31 -17.86 -16.16
N PHE A 137 -12.27 -16.59 -16.51
CA PHE A 137 -11.65 -15.54 -15.71
C PHE A 137 -12.18 -14.18 -16.16
N PHE A 138 -12.15 -13.20 -15.27
CA PHE A 138 -12.35 -11.81 -15.61
C PHE A 138 -11.00 -11.14 -15.83
N TYR A 139 -10.93 -10.22 -16.78
CA TYR A 139 -9.76 -9.39 -17.00
C TYR A 139 -10.15 -7.94 -17.23
N GLN A 140 -9.25 -7.03 -16.90
CA GLN A 140 -9.41 -5.60 -17.13
C GLN A 140 -8.13 -5.01 -17.73
N TYR A 141 -8.34 -4.16 -18.72
CA TYR A 141 -7.30 -3.31 -19.34
C TYR A 141 -7.07 -2.07 -18.46
N GLY A 142 -5.88 -1.96 -17.87
CA GLY A 142 -5.47 -0.83 -17.02
C GLY A 142 -6.05 -0.87 -15.61
N GLY A 143 -7.32 -0.45 -15.47
CA GLY A 143 -7.91 -0.05 -14.19
C GLY A 143 -7.49 1.37 -13.79
N PHE A 144 -7.08 1.58 -12.55
CA PHE A 144 -6.46 2.83 -12.08
C PHE A 144 -4.95 2.94 -12.40
N GLY A 145 -4.39 1.89 -13.00
CA GLY A 145 -3.01 1.86 -13.50
C GLY A 145 -2.82 2.62 -14.82
N GLU A 146 -1.62 2.49 -15.40
CA GLU A 146 -1.35 3.00 -16.74
C GLU A 146 -1.90 2.04 -17.80
N ASN A 147 -2.57 2.59 -18.80
CA ASN A 147 -3.29 1.80 -19.80
C ASN A 147 -2.32 1.19 -20.83
N PRO A 148 -2.37 -0.14 -21.08
CA PRO A 148 -1.48 -0.79 -22.05
C PRO A 148 -1.50 -0.20 -23.45
N ASP A 149 -0.35 -0.17 -24.13
CA ASP A 149 -0.29 0.29 -25.51
C ASP A 149 -1.04 -0.65 -26.48
N SER A 150 -1.34 -0.15 -27.68
CA SER A 150 -2.15 -0.92 -28.65
C SER A 150 -1.51 -2.23 -29.13
N SER A 151 -0.19 -2.38 -28.99
CA SER A 151 0.57 -3.59 -29.29
C SER A 151 0.61 -4.61 -28.15
N ASP A 152 0.15 -4.22 -26.97
CA ASP A 152 0.34 -4.97 -25.74
C ASP A 152 -0.80 -5.94 -25.50
N SER A 153 -0.53 -6.96 -24.69
CA SER A 153 -1.47 -8.06 -24.51
C SER A 153 -1.28 -8.79 -23.19
N LEU A 154 -2.40 -9.11 -22.56
CA LEU A 154 -2.52 -10.24 -21.64
C LEU A 154 -2.84 -11.52 -22.42
N ARG A 155 -2.23 -12.65 -22.06
CA ARG A 155 -2.46 -13.95 -22.72
C ARG A 155 -2.65 -15.06 -21.72
N LEU A 156 -3.56 -15.99 -22.03
CA LEU A 156 -3.65 -17.29 -21.38
C LEU A 156 -2.82 -18.29 -22.19
N GLU A 157 -1.89 -18.97 -21.53
CA GLU A 157 -1.08 -20.05 -22.09
C GLU A 157 -1.37 -21.37 -21.36
N PHE A 158 -1.49 -22.47 -22.11
CA PHE A 158 -1.59 -23.83 -21.58
C PHE A 158 -0.29 -24.59 -21.81
N LYS A 159 0.11 -25.41 -20.84
CA LYS A 159 1.29 -26.27 -20.96
C LYS A 159 0.88 -27.66 -21.43
N ASN A 160 1.38 -28.08 -22.58
CA ASN A 160 1.12 -29.42 -23.10
C ASN A 160 2.00 -30.50 -22.45
N GLU A 161 1.69 -31.78 -22.69
CA GLU A 161 2.41 -32.94 -22.15
C GLU A 161 3.91 -32.97 -22.54
N ASN A 162 4.30 -32.25 -23.60
CA ASN A 162 5.68 -32.09 -24.03
C ASN A 162 6.41 -30.96 -23.28
N GLY A 163 5.75 -30.28 -22.34
CA GLY A 163 6.27 -29.18 -21.55
C GLY A 163 6.30 -27.83 -22.28
N GLN A 164 5.61 -27.69 -23.41
CA GLN A 164 5.57 -26.46 -24.21
C GLN A 164 4.36 -25.60 -23.81
N TRP A 165 4.59 -24.30 -23.66
CA TRP A 165 3.52 -23.31 -23.46
C TRP A 165 2.91 -22.90 -24.80
N VAL A 166 1.60 -23.02 -24.92
CA VAL A 166 0.80 -22.68 -26.09
C VAL A 166 -0.18 -21.58 -25.71
N SER A 167 -0.13 -20.44 -26.40
CA SER A 167 -1.10 -19.35 -26.18
C SER A 167 -2.46 -19.74 -26.77
N VAL A 168 -3.50 -19.75 -25.94
CA VAL A 168 -4.86 -20.18 -26.30
C VAL A 168 -5.87 -19.04 -26.29
N TRP A 169 -5.57 -17.94 -25.59
CA TRP A 169 -6.36 -16.71 -25.59
C TRP A 169 -5.42 -15.48 -25.59
N PRO A 170 -5.77 -14.38 -26.30
CA PRO A 170 -7.04 -14.12 -27.01
C PRO A 170 -7.15 -14.79 -28.40
N GLY A 171 -6.09 -15.45 -28.88
CA GLY A 171 -6.12 -16.15 -30.18
C GLY A 171 -6.34 -15.19 -31.34
N SER A 172 -7.44 -15.35 -32.09
CA SER A 172 -7.88 -14.42 -33.14
C SER A 172 -8.85 -13.33 -32.65
N ALA A 173 -9.28 -13.38 -31.38
CA ALA A 173 -10.13 -12.35 -30.80
C ALA A 173 -9.31 -11.11 -30.46
N GLY A 174 -9.96 -9.95 -30.48
CA GLY A 174 -9.39 -8.72 -29.91
C GLY A 174 -9.55 -8.72 -28.40
N LEU A 175 -8.63 -8.06 -27.70
CA LEU A 175 -8.81 -7.72 -26.29
C LEU A 175 -9.80 -6.56 -26.16
N ASP A 176 -10.68 -6.65 -25.17
CA ASP A 176 -11.48 -5.50 -24.76
C ASP A 176 -10.56 -4.46 -24.07
N ARG A 177 -10.78 -3.19 -24.41
CA ARG A 177 -9.99 -2.05 -23.96
C ARG A 177 -10.86 -0.90 -23.45
N THR A 178 -12.10 -1.20 -23.08
CA THR A 178 -13.04 -0.21 -22.53
C THR A 178 -12.61 0.31 -21.16
N GLY A 179 -11.82 -0.48 -20.43
CA GLY A 179 -11.43 -0.20 -19.05
C GLY A 179 -12.36 -0.84 -18.01
N GLU A 180 -13.43 -1.52 -18.45
CA GLU A 180 -14.28 -2.34 -17.57
C GLU A 180 -13.77 -3.79 -17.51
N PHE A 181 -14.17 -4.54 -16.49
CA PHE A 181 -13.93 -5.97 -16.45
C PHE A 181 -14.76 -6.70 -17.50
N VAL A 182 -14.11 -7.64 -18.19
CA VAL A 182 -14.74 -8.51 -19.18
C VAL A 182 -14.40 -9.96 -18.84
N GLN A 183 -15.39 -10.83 -18.93
CA GLN A 183 -15.19 -12.26 -18.71
C GLN A 183 -14.76 -12.97 -20.00
N ALA A 184 -13.77 -13.84 -19.88
CA ALA A 184 -13.36 -14.76 -20.92
C ALA A 184 -13.60 -16.21 -20.46
N ILE A 185 -13.90 -17.09 -21.40
CA ILE A 185 -14.06 -18.53 -21.17
C ILE A 185 -13.41 -19.32 -22.32
N VAL A 186 -12.57 -20.29 -21.97
CA VAL A 186 -11.72 -21.03 -22.93
C VAL A 186 -11.80 -22.52 -22.61
N GLN A 187 -12.13 -23.33 -23.62
CA GLN A 187 -12.15 -24.78 -23.48
C GLN A 187 -10.73 -25.34 -23.55
N VAL A 188 -10.45 -26.38 -22.75
CA VAL A 188 -9.29 -27.25 -22.95
C VAL A 188 -9.69 -28.31 -23.98
N ASP A 189 -9.40 -28.07 -25.26
CA ASP A 189 -9.94 -28.85 -26.39
C ASP A 189 -8.90 -29.68 -27.17
N ASP A 190 -7.61 -29.60 -26.79
CA ASP A 190 -6.53 -30.41 -27.36
C ASP A 190 -6.17 -31.57 -26.40
N PRO A 191 -6.18 -32.84 -26.88
CA PRO A 191 -5.74 -34.00 -26.10
C PRO A 191 -4.36 -33.86 -25.46
N LEU A 192 -3.44 -33.07 -26.03
CA LEU A 192 -2.10 -32.83 -25.49
C LEU A 192 -2.10 -32.08 -24.14
N PHE A 193 -3.24 -31.54 -23.71
CA PHE A 193 -3.42 -30.90 -22.41
C PHE A 193 -3.97 -31.85 -21.33
N PHE A 194 -4.42 -33.06 -21.67
CA PHE A 194 -5.02 -34.02 -20.74
C PHE A 194 -3.98 -35.00 -20.19
N TYR A 195 -3.21 -34.54 -19.20
CA TYR A 195 -2.19 -35.32 -18.50
C TYR A 195 -2.12 -34.90 -17.02
N ASP A 196 -1.32 -35.61 -16.21
CA ASP A 196 -1.24 -35.44 -14.75
C ASP A 196 -0.51 -34.17 -14.28
N GLY A 197 -0.04 -33.36 -15.25
CA GLY A 197 0.76 -32.17 -15.00
C GLY A 197 0.27 -30.92 -15.74
N PHE A 198 -1.01 -30.88 -16.14
CA PHE A 198 -1.57 -29.73 -16.86
C PHE A 198 -1.36 -28.45 -16.05
N GLN A 199 -0.93 -27.38 -16.72
CA GLN A 199 -0.78 -26.06 -16.11
C GLN A 199 -1.30 -25.01 -17.05
N PHE A 200 -1.81 -23.92 -16.48
CA PHE A 200 -2.11 -22.70 -17.22
C PHE A 200 -1.35 -21.52 -16.63
N LYS A 201 -1.23 -20.46 -17.42
CA LYS A 201 -0.52 -19.25 -17.04
C LYS A 201 -1.11 -18.02 -17.71
N PHE A 202 -1.33 -16.97 -16.94
CA PHE A 202 -1.53 -15.63 -17.46
C PHE A 202 -0.18 -14.95 -17.66
N GLN A 203 0.06 -14.37 -18.83
CA GLN A 203 1.30 -13.70 -19.19
C GLN A 203 1.01 -12.33 -19.77
N SER A 204 1.52 -11.27 -19.15
CA SER A 204 1.50 -9.93 -19.72
C SER A 204 2.69 -9.71 -20.67
N PHE A 205 2.44 -8.91 -21.71
CA PHE A 205 3.42 -8.43 -22.67
C PHE A 205 3.24 -6.93 -22.85
N GLY A 206 4.29 -6.17 -22.57
CA GLY A 206 4.30 -4.72 -22.63
C GLY A 206 5.70 -4.17 -22.39
N ARG A 207 5.78 -2.94 -21.93
CA ARG A 207 7.01 -2.24 -21.60
C ARG A 207 7.69 -2.87 -20.38
N GLN A 208 8.99 -3.13 -20.52
CA GLN A 208 9.79 -3.82 -19.50
C GLN A 208 10.49 -2.86 -18.54
N SER A 209 10.30 -1.54 -18.68
CA SER A 209 11.13 -0.52 -18.02
C SER A 209 10.53 0.14 -16.79
N GLY A 210 9.37 -0.30 -16.34
CA GLY A 210 8.72 0.29 -15.17
C GLY A 210 7.24 -0.09 -15.08
N PRO A 211 6.49 0.63 -14.23
CA PRO A 211 5.13 0.29 -13.89
C PRO A 211 4.16 0.76 -14.97
N PHE A 212 4.13 0.05 -16.10
CA PHE A 212 3.37 0.40 -17.30
C PHE A 212 2.54 -0.78 -17.76
N ASP A 213 1.55 -0.50 -18.61
CA ASP A 213 0.77 -1.51 -19.30
C ASP A 213 0.06 -2.49 -18.36
N VAL A 214 -0.68 -1.92 -17.41
CA VAL A 214 -1.31 -2.66 -16.31
C VAL A 214 -2.46 -3.54 -16.82
N TRP A 215 -2.55 -4.76 -16.28
CA TRP A 215 -3.70 -5.64 -16.43
C TRP A 215 -4.16 -6.16 -15.08
N ASN A 216 -5.47 -6.31 -14.88
CA ASN A 216 -6.03 -6.96 -13.69
C ASN A 216 -6.74 -8.25 -14.11
N VAL A 217 -6.61 -9.29 -13.30
CA VAL A 217 -7.31 -10.58 -13.46
C VAL A 217 -8.02 -10.91 -12.16
N ASP A 218 -9.24 -11.42 -12.27
CA ASP A 218 -10.04 -11.86 -11.14
C ASP A 218 -10.83 -13.13 -11.50
N TYR A 219 -11.30 -13.86 -10.49
CA TYR A 219 -12.35 -14.86 -10.59
C TYR A 219 -12.01 -16.02 -11.54
N VAL A 220 -10.84 -16.63 -11.31
CA VAL A 220 -10.31 -17.74 -12.11
C VAL A 220 -10.97 -19.06 -11.67
N TYR A 221 -11.74 -19.66 -12.58
CA TYR A 221 -12.42 -20.93 -12.34
C TYR A 221 -12.10 -21.95 -13.42
N VAL A 222 -11.64 -23.14 -13.00
CA VAL A 222 -11.43 -24.30 -13.87
C VAL A 222 -12.22 -25.49 -13.35
N ASN A 223 -13.09 -26.05 -14.17
CA ASN A 223 -13.77 -27.30 -13.84
C ASN A 223 -14.18 -28.07 -15.10
N GLU A 224 -14.49 -29.35 -14.93
CA GLU A 224 -15.09 -30.22 -15.94
C GLU A 224 -16.62 -30.03 -16.02
N ASP A 225 -17.26 -30.64 -17.01
CA ASP A 225 -18.70 -30.55 -17.26
C ASP A 225 -19.24 -29.12 -17.44
N ARG A 226 -18.39 -28.22 -17.91
CA ARG A 226 -18.73 -26.82 -18.20
C ARG A 226 -19.10 -26.61 -19.67
N SER A 227 -19.57 -25.41 -20.00
CA SER A 227 -19.88 -25.01 -21.38
C SER A 227 -19.43 -23.57 -21.66
N ALA A 228 -19.36 -23.18 -22.94
CA ALA A 228 -18.98 -21.81 -23.33
C ALA A 228 -19.97 -20.71 -22.86
N THR A 229 -21.13 -21.08 -22.31
CA THR A 229 -22.12 -20.15 -21.73
C THR A 229 -22.18 -20.23 -20.21
N ASP A 230 -21.30 -21.01 -19.58
CA ASP A 230 -21.18 -21.14 -18.12
C ASP A 230 -20.39 -19.96 -17.53
N LEU A 231 -21.03 -18.79 -17.53
CA LEU A 231 -20.44 -17.48 -17.24
C LEU A 231 -20.90 -16.88 -15.89
N TYR A 232 -21.82 -17.53 -15.18
CA TYR A 232 -22.47 -16.99 -13.98
C TYR A 232 -22.21 -17.87 -12.76
N TYR A 233 -22.26 -17.28 -11.57
CA TYR A 233 -21.90 -17.90 -10.30
C TYR A 233 -22.92 -17.52 -9.23
N PRO A 234 -23.32 -18.44 -8.34
CA PRO A 234 -24.18 -18.13 -7.21
C PRO A 234 -23.35 -17.39 -6.15
N ASP A 235 -23.01 -16.15 -6.44
CA ASP A 235 -22.13 -15.32 -5.60
C ASP A 235 -22.59 -13.87 -5.64
N ARG A 236 -22.79 -13.30 -4.47
CA ARG A 236 -23.04 -11.88 -4.27
C ARG A 236 -21.91 -11.39 -3.39
N ALA A 237 -20.92 -10.78 -4.03
CA ALA A 237 -19.65 -10.44 -3.41
C ALA A 237 -19.57 -8.97 -3.02
N ILE A 238 -18.69 -8.65 -2.08
CA ILE A 238 -18.22 -7.26 -1.92
C ILE A 238 -17.21 -6.94 -3.02
N SER A 239 -17.44 -5.86 -3.77
CA SER A 239 -16.61 -5.44 -4.91
C SER A 239 -15.73 -4.21 -4.63
N THR A 240 -15.91 -3.52 -3.50
CA THR A 240 -15.07 -2.37 -3.13
C THR A 240 -14.64 -2.38 -1.67
N PRO A 241 -13.47 -1.81 -1.32
CA PRO A 241 -13.15 -1.50 0.06
C PRO A 241 -14.22 -0.60 0.69
N LEU A 242 -14.34 -0.65 2.01
CA LEU A 242 -15.22 0.26 2.73
C LEU A 242 -14.69 1.71 2.61
N THR A 243 -15.54 2.65 2.26
CA THR A 243 -15.13 4.06 2.15
C THR A 243 -14.63 4.61 3.49
N ASN A 244 -13.69 5.56 3.42
CA ASN A 244 -13.13 6.21 4.60
C ASN A 244 -14.18 7.01 5.37
N LEU A 245 -14.11 6.96 6.70
CA LEU A 245 -15.04 7.72 7.55
C LEU A 245 -14.61 9.19 7.70
N PHE A 246 -13.34 9.54 7.48
CA PHE A 246 -12.83 10.92 7.58
C PHE A 246 -12.71 11.63 6.23
N GLN A 247 -13.67 11.42 5.33
CA GLN A 247 -13.62 11.92 3.95
C GLN A 247 -12.34 11.44 3.25
N ASP A 248 -11.48 12.36 2.81
CA ASP A 248 -10.23 12.05 2.11
C ASP A 248 -9.09 11.57 3.05
N TYR A 249 -9.25 11.68 4.37
CA TYR A 249 -8.16 11.40 5.33
C TYR A 249 -8.20 9.96 5.88
N SER A 250 -7.02 9.36 6.00
CA SER A 250 -6.78 8.11 6.74
C SER A 250 -6.48 8.37 8.22
N VAL A 251 -5.89 9.54 8.51
CA VAL A 251 -5.56 9.99 9.86
C VAL A 251 -5.97 11.45 10.06
N VAL A 252 -6.60 11.74 11.19
CA VAL A 252 -7.00 13.09 11.62
C VAL A 252 -6.44 13.37 13.01
N PRO A 253 -5.98 14.60 13.33
CA PRO A 253 -5.63 14.94 14.69
C PRO A 253 -6.84 14.78 15.63
N ILE A 254 -6.67 14.13 16.77
CA ILE A 254 -7.76 13.89 17.73
C ILE A 254 -8.34 15.21 18.25
N SER A 255 -7.52 16.25 18.39
CA SER A 255 -7.93 17.61 18.72
C SER A 255 -8.80 18.28 17.65
N HIS A 256 -8.77 17.76 16.42
CA HIS A 256 -9.55 18.23 15.29
C HIS A 256 -10.73 17.31 14.97
N PHE A 257 -10.90 16.21 15.70
CA PHE A 257 -11.98 15.28 15.44
C PHE A 257 -13.32 15.88 15.87
N ALA A 258 -14.33 15.71 15.01
CA ALA A 258 -15.71 16.06 15.30
C ALA A 258 -16.63 14.99 14.69
N PHE A 259 -17.56 14.45 15.50
CA PHE A 259 -18.44 13.36 15.08
C PHE A 259 -19.30 13.75 13.87
N GLU A 260 -19.74 15.00 13.80
CA GLU A 260 -20.54 15.52 12.68
C GLU A 260 -19.82 15.51 11.33
N ASN A 261 -18.49 15.33 11.32
CA ASN A 261 -17.69 15.27 10.10
C ASN A 261 -17.43 13.84 9.62
N LEU A 262 -17.92 12.82 10.34
CA LEU A 262 -17.86 11.44 9.89
C LEU A 262 -18.74 11.25 8.66
N SER A 263 -18.19 10.59 7.64
CA SER A 263 -18.94 10.09 6.52
C SER A 263 -19.52 8.72 6.85
N MET A 264 -20.73 8.46 6.36
CA MET A 264 -21.33 7.13 6.42
C MET A 264 -20.50 6.20 5.53
N PRO A 265 -19.90 5.12 6.09
CA PRO A 265 -19.13 4.20 5.27
C PRO A 265 -20.05 3.50 4.26
N GLN A 266 -19.51 3.27 3.08
CA GLN A 266 -20.20 2.63 1.97
C GLN A 266 -19.31 1.54 1.38
N PHE A 267 -19.92 0.48 0.87
CA PHE A 267 -19.27 -0.49 0.00
C PHE A 267 -20.23 -0.85 -1.13
N GLU A 268 -19.69 -1.39 -2.21
CA GLU A 268 -20.49 -1.93 -3.30
C GLU A 268 -20.60 -3.45 -3.15
N ALA A 269 -21.82 -3.97 -3.30
CA ALA A 269 -22.10 -5.39 -3.46
C ALA A 269 -22.41 -5.67 -4.93
N TYR A 270 -21.94 -6.80 -5.46
CA TYR A 270 -22.16 -7.20 -6.85
C TYR A 270 -22.67 -8.64 -6.95
N SER A 271 -23.81 -8.82 -7.60
CA SER A 271 -24.33 -10.16 -7.93
C SER A 271 -23.69 -10.69 -9.21
N LEU A 272 -23.10 -11.88 -9.15
CA LEU A 272 -22.59 -12.65 -10.28
C LEU A 272 -23.60 -13.72 -10.76
N ASP A 273 -24.82 -13.67 -10.23
CA ASP A 273 -25.87 -14.65 -10.46
C ASP A 273 -26.29 -14.73 -11.93
N ASN A 274 -26.89 -15.85 -12.29
CA ASN A 274 -27.44 -16.03 -13.62
C ASN A 274 -28.66 -15.12 -13.80
N PRO A 275 -28.80 -14.39 -14.93
CA PRO A 275 -30.01 -13.61 -15.24
C PRO A 275 -31.33 -14.40 -15.22
N GLU A 276 -31.27 -15.72 -15.33
CA GLU A 276 -32.44 -16.61 -15.24
C GLU A 276 -32.74 -17.09 -13.80
N ASP A 277 -31.85 -16.85 -12.85
CA ASP A 277 -32.05 -17.23 -11.45
C ASP A 277 -32.98 -16.25 -10.74
N THR A 278 -33.65 -16.75 -9.69
CA THR A 278 -34.47 -15.90 -8.85
C THR A 278 -33.55 -15.06 -7.97
N PRO A 279 -33.65 -13.71 -7.99
CA PRO A 279 -32.85 -12.84 -7.13
C PRO A 279 -32.93 -13.27 -5.67
N GLN A 280 -31.78 -13.45 -5.04
CA GLN A 280 -31.66 -13.87 -3.66
C GLN A 280 -31.46 -12.65 -2.73
N PRO A 281 -32.10 -12.61 -1.55
CA PRO A 281 -31.85 -11.56 -0.56
C PRO A 281 -30.46 -11.70 0.02
N TYR A 282 -29.87 -10.59 0.45
CA TYR A 282 -28.62 -10.56 1.17
C TYR A 282 -28.78 -9.71 2.43
N ASP A 283 -27.89 -9.89 3.39
CA ASP A 283 -27.88 -9.11 4.63
C ASP A 283 -26.42 -8.74 4.95
N TYR A 284 -26.15 -7.89 5.94
CA TYR A 284 -24.80 -7.62 6.43
C TYR A 284 -24.71 -7.51 7.95
N GLY A 285 -23.62 -8.03 8.50
CA GLY A 285 -23.17 -7.84 9.87
C GLY A 285 -22.13 -6.72 9.95
N LEU A 286 -22.03 -6.09 11.12
CA LEU A 286 -21.08 -5.00 11.37
C LEU A 286 -20.38 -5.20 12.70
N ASN A 287 -19.06 -5.08 12.69
CA ASN A 287 -18.20 -5.09 13.86
C ASN A 287 -17.32 -3.84 13.87
N ILE A 288 -17.44 -3.03 14.91
CA ILE A 288 -16.62 -1.83 15.13
C ILE A 288 -15.83 -2.01 16.42
N LYS A 289 -14.53 -1.78 16.34
CA LYS A 289 -13.63 -1.80 17.50
C LYS A 289 -12.92 -0.46 17.59
N ILE A 290 -13.11 0.21 18.72
CA ILE A 290 -12.54 1.52 19.03
C ILE A 290 -11.56 1.32 20.18
N THR A 291 -10.31 1.72 19.99
CA THR A 291 -9.26 1.61 20.99
C THR A 291 -8.68 2.98 21.28
N ASN A 292 -9.04 3.55 22.42
CA ASN A 292 -8.49 4.81 22.91
C ASN A 292 -7.20 4.53 23.71
N TYR A 293 -6.11 5.21 23.37
CA TYR A 293 -4.82 5.09 24.04
C TYR A 293 -4.53 6.35 24.85
N SER A 294 -4.33 6.20 26.16
CA SER A 294 -3.99 7.32 27.06
C SER A 294 -2.87 6.90 28.00
N ASN A 295 -1.73 7.59 27.93
CA ASN A 295 -0.52 7.31 28.73
C ASN A 295 -0.06 5.85 28.62
N GLY A 296 -0.13 5.28 27.42
CA GLY A 296 0.26 3.89 27.15
C GLY A 296 -0.74 2.82 27.62
N MET A 297 -1.90 3.22 28.16
CA MET A 297 -3.00 2.30 28.47
C MET A 297 -4.05 2.34 27.36
N ALA A 298 -4.61 1.18 27.00
CA ALA A 298 -5.66 1.06 26.00
C ALA A 298 -7.02 0.79 26.67
N THR A 299 -8.04 1.54 26.27
CA THR A 299 -9.45 1.26 26.58
C THR A 299 -10.15 0.86 25.29
N ILE A 300 -10.77 -0.33 25.29
CA ILE A 300 -11.40 -0.90 24.10
C ILE A 300 -12.91 -0.84 24.27
N THR A 301 -13.58 -0.27 23.27
CA THR A 301 -15.01 -0.26 23.10
C THR A 301 -15.35 -1.01 21.82
N THR A 302 -16.24 -2.00 21.91
CA THR A 302 -16.79 -2.67 20.73
C THR A 302 -18.24 -2.23 20.51
N ARG A 303 -18.59 -2.01 19.26
CA ARG A 303 -19.94 -1.73 18.75
C ARG A 303 -20.19 -2.65 17.57
N GLY A 304 -21.44 -2.80 17.20
CA GLY A 304 -21.83 -3.74 16.17
C GLY A 304 -23.08 -4.49 16.58
N ASN A 305 -23.68 -5.15 15.62
CA ASN A 305 -24.75 -6.09 15.88
C ASN A 305 -24.21 -7.46 15.48
N ASP A 306 -24.18 -8.40 16.43
CA ASP A 306 -23.97 -9.82 16.09
C ASP A 306 -25.13 -10.33 15.23
N ASP A 307 -26.30 -9.67 15.30
CA ASP A 307 -27.45 -9.92 14.44
C ASP A 307 -27.33 -9.14 13.13
N ILE A 308 -27.39 -9.89 12.03
CA ILE A 308 -27.38 -9.41 10.65
C ILE A 308 -28.55 -8.41 10.47
N LYS A 309 -28.29 -7.29 9.77
CA LYS A 309 -29.20 -6.14 9.62
C LYS A 309 -30.06 -6.26 8.35
N PRO A 310 -31.26 -6.86 8.40
CA PRO A 310 -31.97 -7.32 7.22
C PRO A 310 -32.12 -6.26 6.13
N GLU A 311 -31.33 -6.40 5.07
CA GLU A 311 -31.57 -5.86 3.74
C GLU A 311 -32.50 -6.86 3.03
N GLU A 312 -33.81 -6.86 3.33
CA GLU A 312 -34.75 -7.81 2.68
C GLU A 312 -34.97 -7.52 1.17
N SER A 313 -34.16 -6.66 0.56
CA SER A 313 -34.20 -6.35 -0.86
C SER A 313 -33.27 -7.33 -1.60
N PRO A 314 -33.79 -8.15 -2.51
CA PRO A 314 -32.93 -9.02 -3.31
C PRO A 314 -32.07 -8.20 -4.27
N LEU A 315 -30.80 -8.59 -4.41
CA LEU A 315 -29.91 -8.05 -5.42
C LEU A 315 -30.21 -8.78 -6.74
N ALA A 316 -30.54 -8.04 -7.80
CA ALA A 316 -30.83 -8.68 -9.08
C ALA A 316 -29.54 -9.24 -9.71
N PRO A 317 -29.63 -10.30 -10.55
CA PRO A 317 -28.49 -10.82 -11.28
C PRO A 317 -27.73 -9.72 -12.04
N LEU A 318 -26.41 -9.69 -11.87
CA LEU A 318 -25.50 -8.71 -12.48
C LEU A 318 -25.74 -7.25 -12.03
N GLU A 319 -26.49 -7.04 -10.96
CA GLU A 319 -26.67 -5.72 -10.33
C GLU A 319 -25.52 -5.40 -9.38
N ARG A 320 -25.10 -4.14 -9.40
CA ARG A 320 -24.23 -3.52 -8.39
C ARG A 320 -25.08 -2.60 -7.53
N ASP A 321 -24.99 -2.75 -6.22
CA ASP A 321 -25.69 -1.91 -5.26
C ASP A 321 -24.72 -1.28 -4.27
N ILE A 322 -24.98 -0.02 -3.90
CA ILE A 322 -24.16 0.72 -2.94
C ILE A 322 -24.82 0.61 -1.57
N VAL A 323 -24.26 -0.25 -0.74
CA VAL A 323 -24.71 -0.43 0.64
C VAL A 323 -24.14 0.68 1.51
N THR A 324 -25.03 1.47 2.11
CA THR A 324 -24.64 2.53 3.04
C THR A 324 -24.82 2.06 4.48
N ILE A 325 -23.73 1.99 5.21
CA ILE A 325 -23.71 1.64 6.62
C ILE A 325 -24.19 2.86 7.41
N PRO A 326 -25.32 2.80 8.16
CA PRO A 326 -25.82 3.94 8.93
C PRO A 326 -24.87 4.33 10.07
N ASP A 327 -25.15 5.41 10.80
CA ASP A 327 -24.28 5.85 11.90
C ASP A 327 -24.38 4.87 13.08
N TYR A 328 -23.24 4.31 13.48
CA TYR A 328 -23.10 3.40 14.62
C TYR A 328 -22.21 3.97 15.72
N PHE A 329 -21.63 5.15 15.53
CA PHE A 329 -20.83 5.79 16.56
C PHE A 329 -21.75 6.45 17.58
N GLN A 330 -21.39 6.32 18.85
CA GLN A 330 -22.07 7.02 19.93
C GLN A 330 -21.18 8.10 20.53
N ASP A 331 -21.80 9.17 21.00
CA ASP A 331 -21.10 10.19 21.78
C ASP A 331 -20.41 9.54 22.99
N GLY A 332 -19.13 9.85 23.17
CA GLY A 332 -18.28 9.25 24.20
C GLY A 332 -17.55 7.95 23.82
N ASP A 333 -17.72 7.41 22.60
CA ASP A 333 -16.93 6.28 22.12
C ASP A 333 -15.45 6.64 21.91
N ILE A 334 -15.21 7.89 21.50
CA ILE A 334 -13.88 8.48 21.27
C ILE A 334 -13.59 9.40 22.46
N ASP A 335 -12.52 9.11 23.20
CA ASP A 335 -12.05 9.98 24.28
C ASP A 335 -11.22 11.11 23.68
N SER A 336 -11.76 12.34 23.69
CA SER A 336 -11.08 13.52 23.15
C SER A 336 -9.79 13.89 23.90
N ASN A 337 -9.53 13.29 25.06
CA ASN A 337 -8.28 13.46 25.82
C ASN A 337 -7.28 12.32 25.62
N ALA A 338 -7.60 11.33 24.77
CA ALA A 338 -6.66 10.26 24.43
C ALA A 338 -5.46 10.82 23.66
N ASP A 339 -4.31 10.15 23.79
CA ASP A 339 -3.13 10.45 22.97
C ASP A 339 -3.38 10.06 21.51
N SER A 340 -4.12 8.97 21.30
CA SER A 340 -4.58 8.50 19.99
C SER A 340 -5.78 7.56 20.12
N THR A 341 -6.54 7.40 19.05
CA THR A 341 -7.66 6.45 18.97
C THR A 341 -7.58 5.68 17.66
N ALA A 342 -7.53 4.34 17.74
CA ALA A 342 -7.65 3.48 16.56
C ALA A 342 -9.09 3.00 16.41
N ILE A 343 -9.64 3.08 15.20
CA ILE A 343 -10.99 2.64 14.87
C ILE A 343 -10.88 1.59 13.77
N GLU A 344 -11.33 0.38 14.03
CA GLU A 344 -11.44 -0.70 13.05
C GLU A 344 -12.92 -0.94 12.78
N VAL A 345 -13.32 -0.93 11.51
CA VAL A 345 -14.67 -1.25 11.06
C VAL A 345 -14.58 -2.44 10.12
N VAL A 346 -15.36 -3.48 10.42
CA VAL A 346 -15.45 -4.70 9.61
C VAL A 346 -16.92 -4.91 9.26
N VAL A 347 -17.19 -5.04 7.97
CA VAL A 347 -18.51 -5.40 7.43
C VAL A 347 -18.41 -6.81 6.85
N ILE A 348 -19.40 -7.63 7.14
CA ILE A 348 -19.50 -9.01 6.66
C ILE A 348 -20.84 -9.14 5.95
N LEU A 349 -20.82 -9.38 4.65
CA LEU A 349 -21.99 -9.72 3.85
C LEU A 349 -22.46 -11.13 4.24
N ASP A 350 -23.78 -11.31 4.33
CA ASP A 350 -24.42 -12.62 4.42
C ASP A 350 -25.39 -12.76 3.26
N ALA A 351 -24.85 -13.19 2.13
CA ALA A 351 -25.63 -13.47 0.93
C ALA A 351 -26.21 -14.89 0.95
N GLY A 352 -25.66 -15.82 1.72
CA GLY A 352 -26.08 -17.21 1.71
C GLY A 352 -25.64 -17.98 0.46
N ASP A 353 -24.52 -17.60 -0.17
CA ASP A 353 -23.93 -18.19 -1.39
C ASP A 353 -23.39 -19.63 -1.22
N ASN A 354 -23.72 -20.26 -0.10
CA ASN A 354 -23.46 -21.67 0.17
C ASN A 354 -24.75 -22.46 0.46
N ILE A 355 -25.93 -21.82 0.38
CA ILE A 355 -27.22 -22.43 0.65
C ILE A 355 -27.65 -23.21 -0.61
N PRO A 356 -27.86 -24.54 -0.52
CA PRO A 356 -28.25 -25.31 -1.69
C PRO A 356 -29.65 -24.96 -2.21
N ILE A 357 -29.89 -25.24 -3.49
CA ILE A 357 -31.22 -25.11 -4.11
C ILE A 357 -32.33 -25.85 -3.33
N SER A 358 -32.01 -26.99 -2.71
CA SER A 358 -32.95 -27.74 -1.87
C SER A 358 -33.42 -27.00 -0.61
N SER A 359 -32.73 -25.92 -0.25
CA SER A 359 -32.94 -25.10 0.94
C SER A 359 -33.28 -23.65 0.59
N ASN A 360 -33.81 -23.41 -0.63
CA ASN A 360 -34.15 -22.09 -1.18
C ASN A 360 -32.96 -21.16 -1.41
N GLY A 361 -31.75 -21.69 -1.66
CA GLY A 361 -30.65 -20.92 -2.25
C GLY A 361 -30.44 -21.27 -3.72
N ASP A 362 -29.24 -21.04 -4.22
CA ASP A 362 -28.80 -21.22 -5.61
C ASP A 362 -27.49 -22.01 -5.74
N TYR A 363 -26.81 -22.31 -4.63
CA TYR A 363 -25.60 -23.10 -4.63
C TYR A 363 -25.85 -24.55 -5.09
N ILE A 364 -24.99 -25.05 -5.98
CA ILE A 364 -25.03 -26.43 -6.50
C ILE A 364 -23.78 -27.18 -5.99
N PRO A 365 -23.87 -27.96 -4.90
CA PRO A 365 -22.72 -28.63 -4.31
C PRO A 365 -21.98 -29.56 -5.28
N GLU A 366 -22.69 -30.24 -6.17
CA GLU A 366 -22.10 -31.15 -7.16
C GLU A 366 -21.24 -30.41 -8.20
N LYS A 367 -21.50 -29.12 -8.42
CA LYS A 367 -20.76 -28.29 -9.38
C LYS A 367 -19.62 -27.52 -8.71
N TYR A 368 -19.86 -26.98 -7.51
CA TYR A 368 -18.96 -25.99 -6.91
C TYR A 368 -18.14 -26.53 -5.74
N ALA A 369 -18.54 -27.59 -5.04
CA ALA A 369 -17.77 -28.04 -3.88
C ALA A 369 -16.32 -28.42 -4.28
N PRO A 370 -15.29 -28.01 -3.51
CA PRO A 370 -15.35 -27.38 -2.19
C PRO A 370 -15.26 -25.83 -2.19
N ILE A 371 -15.55 -25.15 -3.30
CA ILE A 371 -15.50 -23.69 -3.41
C ILE A 371 -16.48 -23.06 -2.41
N ASP A 372 -15.97 -22.08 -1.66
CA ASP A 372 -16.74 -21.24 -0.74
C ASP A 372 -16.74 -19.81 -1.29
N PHE A 373 -17.84 -19.39 -1.92
CA PHE A 373 -17.97 -18.07 -2.53
C PHE A 373 -17.93 -16.93 -1.50
N ARG A 374 -18.19 -17.25 -0.23
CA ARG A 374 -18.19 -16.29 0.89
C ARG A 374 -16.79 -15.79 1.28
N SER A 375 -15.73 -16.18 0.57
CA SER A 375 -14.37 -15.68 0.80
C SER A 375 -14.25 -14.16 0.58
N ASN A 376 -15.11 -13.61 -0.28
CA ASN A 376 -15.14 -12.20 -0.65
C ASN A 376 -16.21 -11.38 0.09
N ASP A 377 -16.88 -11.96 1.09
CA ASP A 377 -17.97 -11.31 1.84
C ASP A 377 -17.48 -10.34 2.93
N THR A 378 -16.18 -10.15 3.11
CA THR A 378 -15.66 -9.32 4.22
C THR A 378 -14.84 -8.14 3.71
N THR A 379 -15.26 -6.94 4.08
CA THR A 379 -14.50 -5.71 3.88
C THR A 379 -14.18 -5.04 5.21
N ARG A 380 -13.09 -4.28 5.24
CA ARG A 380 -12.62 -3.61 6.44
C ARG A 380 -12.00 -2.26 6.12
N THR A 381 -12.10 -1.35 7.07
CA THR A 381 -11.30 -0.12 7.07
C THR A 381 -10.76 0.13 8.47
N SER A 382 -9.60 0.79 8.53
CA SER A 382 -8.95 1.17 9.77
C SER A 382 -8.59 2.64 9.70
N LEU A 383 -8.97 3.38 10.73
CA LEU A 383 -8.73 4.80 10.86
C LEU A 383 -7.99 5.10 12.15
N LEU A 384 -7.20 6.16 12.11
CA LEU A 384 -6.44 6.62 13.26
C LEU A 384 -6.75 8.08 13.56
N LEU A 385 -7.10 8.34 14.81
CA LEU A 385 -7.00 9.67 15.39
C LEU A 385 -5.65 9.77 16.09
N SER A 386 -4.84 10.75 15.72
CA SER A 386 -3.50 10.94 16.29
C SER A 386 -3.20 12.42 16.46
N ASN A 387 -1.95 12.86 16.24
CA ASN A 387 -1.57 14.26 16.28
C ASN A 387 -1.13 14.78 14.90
N TYR A 388 -1.54 14.13 13.81
CA TYR A 388 -1.18 14.52 12.45
C TYR A 388 -2.33 14.23 11.48
N TYR A 389 -2.32 14.89 10.31
CA TYR A 389 -3.17 14.50 9.19
C TYR A 389 -2.41 13.59 8.23
N ALA A 390 -3.11 12.63 7.62
CA ALA A 390 -2.61 11.85 6.49
C ALA A 390 -3.74 11.59 5.49
N TYR A 391 -3.42 11.72 4.20
CA TYR A 391 -4.24 11.20 3.11
C TYR A 391 -3.84 9.75 2.78
N ASP A 392 -2.57 9.40 3.03
CA ASP A 392 -1.99 8.10 2.75
C ASP A 392 -2.26 7.07 3.87
N ASP A 393 -2.39 5.80 3.54
CA ASP A 393 -2.62 4.70 4.49
C ASP A 393 -1.34 4.25 5.23
N GLY A 394 -0.18 4.82 4.91
CA GLY A 394 1.12 4.43 5.45
C GLY A 394 1.87 3.40 4.61
N GLY A 395 1.31 2.95 3.49
CA GLY A 395 1.97 2.24 2.40
C GLY A 395 2.32 3.19 1.24
N ALA A 396 3.39 2.89 0.50
CA ALA A 396 3.61 3.49 -0.81
C ALA A 396 3.85 2.40 -1.83
N GLU A 397 3.20 2.54 -2.98
CA GLU A 397 3.37 1.69 -4.17
C GLU A 397 4.38 2.33 -5.15
N SER A 398 4.60 3.63 -5.05
CA SER A 398 5.54 4.38 -5.87
C SER A 398 6.08 5.60 -5.14
N ALA A 399 6.82 6.45 -5.83
CA ALA A 399 7.17 7.78 -5.34
C ALA A 399 6.77 8.82 -6.37
N ALA A 400 6.54 10.05 -5.93
CA ALA A 400 6.39 11.20 -6.81
C ALA A 400 7.22 12.39 -6.33
N GLY A 401 7.75 13.15 -7.28
CA GLY A 401 8.53 14.32 -6.95
C GLY A 401 9.14 15.02 -8.15
N LEU A 402 10.00 15.97 -7.83
CA LEU A 402 10.61 16.90 -8.79
C LEU A 402 12.02 16.42 -9.15
N ASN A 403 12.57 16.95 -10.23
CA ASN A 403 13.90 16.54 -10.71
C ASN A 403 14.85 17.71 -11.00
N SER A 404 14.43 18.96 -10.79
CA SER A 404 15.25 20.14 -11.02
C SER A 404 15.57 20.88 -9.72
N PHE A 405 16.73 21.54 -9.72
CA PHE A 405 17.16 22.38 -8.61
C PHE A 405 16.24 23.59 -8.48
N ASP A 406 15.87 23.94 -7.25
CA ASP A 406 15.10 25.12 -6.87
C ASP A 406 13.58 25.06 -7.09
N ASP A 407 13.08 23.99 -7.70
CA ASP A 407 11.66 23.70 -7.85
C ASP A 407 10.98 23.46 -6.47
N ARG A 408 9.69 23.80 -6.38
CA ARG A 408 8.89 23.64 -5.15
C ARG A 408 7.72 22.69 -5.38
N LEU A 409 7.47 21.85 -4.39
CA LEU A 409 6.28 21.01 -4.30
C LEU A 409 5.60 21.28 -2.97
N VAL A 410 4.30 21.55 -3.00
CA VAL A 410 3.48 21.73 -1.80
C VAL A 410 2.17 20.96 -1.91
N TYR A 411 1.60 20.63 -0.76
CA TYR A 411 0.47 19.73 -0.61
C TYR A 411 -0.53 20.33 0.36
N ARG A 412 -1.78 20.49 -0.08
CA ARG A 412 -2.84 21.17 0.68
C ARG A 412 -3.39 20.28 1.77
N TYR A 413 -3.63 20.87 2.94
CA TYR A 413 -4.41 20.30 4.03
C TYR A 413 -5.53 21.26 4.42
N ASP A 414 -6.68 20.70 4.75
CA ASP A 414 -7.89 21.42 5.12
C ASP A 414 -8.31 21.06 6.56
N LEU A 415 -8.39 22.06 7.42
CA LEU A 415 -8.91 21.99 8.78
C LEU A 415 -10.43 22.22 8.79
N ILE A 416 -11.05 21.97 9.95
CA ILE A 416 -12.44 22.39 10.19
C ILE A 416 -12.55 23.91 10.04
N GLN A 417 -13.66 24.39 9.47
CA GLN A 417 -13.89 25.82 9.24
C GLN A 417 -13.71 26.65 10.53
N SER A 418 -12.97 27.75 10.42
CA SER A 418 -12.56 28.66 11.51
C SER A 418 -11.66 28.04 12.58
N MET A 419 -11.17 26.82 12.37
CA MET A 419 -10.18 26.19 13.25
C MET A 419 -8.81 26.82 13.03
N THR A 420 -8.06 26.99 14.11
CA THR A 420 -6.65 27.37 14.09
C THR A 420 -5.89 26.46 15.03
N ASP A 421 -4.78 25.89 14.55
CA ASP A 421 -3.85 25.13 15.37
C ASP A 421 -2.41 25.35 14.88
N THR A 422 -1.46 24.62 15.46
CA THR A 422 -0.03 24.85 15.28
C THR A 422 0.66 23.61 14.73
N VAL A 423 1.29 23.75 13.56
CA VAL A 423 2.19 22.74 13.00
C VAL A 423 3.53 22.82 13.74
N VAL A 424 3.98 21.69 14.28
CA VAL A 424 5.23 21.56 15.04
C VAL A 424 6.28 20.70 14.34
N ALA A 425 5.87 19.81 13.45
CA ALA A 425 6.78 18.98 12.65
C ALA A 425 6.11 18.55 11.34
N LEU A 426 6.93 18.08 10.40
CA LEU A 426 6.47 17.38 9.20
C LEU A 426 7.04 15.96 9.19
N ASP A 427 6.19 14.96 9.01
CA ASP A 427 6.61 13.58 8.79
C ASP A 427 6.63 13.31 7.29
N ILE A 428 7.80 12.97 6.72
CA ILE A 428 7.92 12.73 5.28
C ILE A 428 8.64 11.41 5.03
N TYR A 429 8.11 10.60 4.12
CA TYR A 429 8.79 9.40 3.64
C TYR A 429 9.50 9.68 2.30
N PHE A 430 10.83 9.58 2.31
CA PHE A 430 11.67 9.63 1.11
C PHE A 430 12.15 8.22 0.75
N PRO A 431 11.54 7.54 -0.23
CA PRO A 431 12.00 6.22 -0.67
C PRO A 431 13.30 6.30 -1.48
N TYR A 432 13.94 5.14 -1.67
CA TYR A 432 15.02 4.99 -2.64
C TYR A 432 14.42 4.87 -4.04
N ILE A 433 14.75 5.79 -4.94
CA ILE A 433 14.22 5.86 -6.32
C ILE A 433 15.33 5.70 -7.37
N GLY A 434 16.27 4.78 -7.13
CA GLY A 434 17.48 4.63 -7.93
C GLY A 434 18.63 5.57 -7.53
N THR A 435 18.35 6.61 -6.73
CA THR A 435 19.38 7.40 -6.03
C THR A 435 19.07 7.49 -4.54
N GLU A 436 20.10 7.44 -3.70
CA GLU A 436 19.94 7.59 -2.25
C GLU A 436 19.59 9.06 -1.92
N PRO A 437 18.43 9.32 -1.28
CA PRO A 437 18.07 10.69 -0.91
C PRO A 437 18.79 11.17 0.36
N THR A 438 19.32 10.28 1.21
CA THR A 438 20.03 10.67 2.44
C THR A 438 21.19 11.63 2.14
N GLY A 439 21.24 12.74 2.87
CA GLY A 439 22.24 13.80 2.72
C GLY A 439 21.92 14.83 1.63
N LYS A 440 20.88 14.61 0.80
CA LYS A 440 20.37 15.68 -0.07
C LYS A 440 19.77 16.80 0.79
N VAL A 441 19.86 18.02 0.29
CA VAL A 441 19.39 19.23 0.97
C VAL A 441 18.05 19.65 0.39
N ILE A 442 17.09 19.95 1.28
CA ILE A 442 15.81 20.56 0.93
C ILE A 442 15.51 21.72 1.89
N GLU A 443 14.61 22.60 1.48
CA GLU A 443 14.04 23.65 2.32
C GLU A 443 12.57 23.29 2.56
N LEU A 444 12.21 22.91 3.78
CA LEU A 444 10.82 22.65 4.16
C LEU A 444 10.01 23.92 4.07
N LEU A 445 8.74 23.81 3.67
CA LEU A 445 7.84 24.94 3.47
C LEU A 445 6.53 24.70 4.24
N VAL A 446 6.03 25.75 4.89
CA VAL A 446 4.63 25.86 5.32
C VAL A 446 4.08 27.16 4.77
N MET A 447 2.95 27.12 4.06
CA MET A 447 2.36 28.28 3.38
C MET A 447 0.86 28.39 3.70
N ALA A 448 0.35 29.62 3.70
CA ALA A 448 -1.09 29.86 3.78
C ALA A 448 -1.77 29.42 2.49
N ALA A 449 -3.07 29.08 2.57
CA ALA A 449 -3.90 28.94 1.39
C ALA A 449 -4.64 30.24 1.08
N GLU A 450 -4.58 30.68 -0.17
CA GLU A 450 -5.32 31.85 -0.66
C GLU A 450 -6.24 31.43 -1.80
N SER A 451 -7.55 31.45 -1.57
CA SER A 451 -8.56 30.96 -2.52
C SER A 451 -8.26 29.53 -3.02
N GLY A 452 -7.80 28.66 -2.11
CA GLY A 452 -7.49 27.25 -2.39
C GLY A 452 -6.13 27.00 -3.08
N LYS A 453 -5.32 28.04 -3.33
CA LYS A 453 -3.99 27.95 -3.95
C LYS A 453 -2.87 28.33 -2.97
N PRO A 454 -1.60 27.96 -3.23
CA PRO A 454 -0.48 28.41 -2.40
C PRO A 454 -0.37 29.94 -2.34
N GLY A 455 -0.34 30.50 -1.12
CA GLY A 455 -0.30 31.94 -0.83
C GLY A 455 0.97 32.38 -0.10
N GLU A 456 0.83 33.22 0.93
CA GLU A 456 1.95 33.69 1.76
C GLU A 456 2.77 32.53 2.37
N LEU A 457 4.10 32.68 2.35
CA LEU A 457 5.03 31.76 3.04
C LEU A 457 5.00 32.03 4.55
N LEU A 458 4.55 31.05 5.33
CA LEU A 458 4.47 31.13 6.79
C LEU A 458 5.76 30.67 7.48
N HIS A 459 6.45 29.69 6.89
CA HIS A 459 7.69 29.14 7.43
C HIS A 459 8.56 28.51 6.33
N GLN A 460 9.87 28.63 6.48
CA GLN A 460 10.83 27.84 5.72
C GLN A 460 12.06 27.47 6.56
N GLU A 461 12.57 26.25 6.36
CA GLU A 461 13.77 25.77 7.07
C GLU A 461 14.62 24.83 6.21
N MET A 462 15.92 25.09 6.17
CA MET A 462 16.89 24.21 5.49
C MET A 462 17.16 22.95 6.30
N ILE A 463 16.99 21.79 5.68
CA ILE A 463 17.25 20.48 6.27
C ILE A 463 18.11 19.60 5.36
N ASN A 464 18.83 18.67 5.97
CA ASN A 464 19.42 17.53 5.27
C ASN A 464 18.47 16.35 5.43
N ILE A 465 18.11 15.71 4.32
CA ILE A 465 17.29 14.51 4.36
C ILE A 465 18.05 13.43 5.11
N SER A 466 17.40 12.87 6.12
CA SER A 466 17.82 11.65 6.80
C SER A 466 16.75 10.60 6.57
N ARG A 467 17.16 9.34 6.39
CA ARG A 467 16.23 8.21 6.33
C ARG A 467 16.41 7.31 7.53
N THR A 468 15.30 6.88 8.10
CA THR A 468 15.24 5.67 8.91
C THR A 468 15.34 4.47 7.95
N PRO A 469 16.29 3.54 8.12
CA PRO A 469 16.36 2.34 7.30
C PRO A 469 15.05 1.53 7.42
N GLY A 470 14.38 1.30 6.30
CA GLY A 470 13.11 0.58 6.25
C GLY A 470 12.22 1.08 5.12
N LEU A 471 11.28 0.23 4.69
CA LEU A 471 10.21 0.60 3.76
C LEU A 471 9.14 1.37 4.53
N ASN A 472 8.50 2.33 3.87
CA ASN A 472 7.44 3.18 4.42
C ASN A 472 7.80 3.85 5.77
N SER A 473 9.09 4.09 5.98
CA SER A 473 9.64 4.58 7.24
C SER A 473 9.73 6.11 7.21
N PHE A 474 8.71 6.76 7.77
CA PHE A 474 8.67 8.21 7.92
C PHE A 474 9.85 8.76 8.72
N THR A 475 10.30 9.94 8.32
CA THR A 475 11.24 10.75 9.10
C THR A 475 10.53 12.00 9.59
N ARG A 476 10.57 12.24 10.90
CA ARG A 476 10.02 13.44 11.53
C ARG A 476 11.01 14.59 11.49
N TYR A 477 10.61 15.69 10.88
CA TYR A 477 11.35 16.94 10.84
C TYR A 477 10.66 17.98 11.74
N GLU A 478 11.16 18.13 12.97
CA GLU A 478 10.68 19.15 13.91
C GLU A 478 11.03 20.56 13.41
N LEU A 479 10.04 21.45 13.40
CA LEU A 479 10.22 22.84 13.01
C LEU A 479 10.86 23.61 14.18
N ARG A 480 11.88 24.44 13.90
CA ARG A 480 12.49 25.29 14.94
C ARG A 480 11.52 26.30 15.57
N LYS A 481 10.45 26.61 14.86
CA LYS A 481 9.38 27.49 15.30
C LYS A 481 8.07 26.87 14.85
N SER A 482 7.16 26.67 15.81
CA SER A 482 5.82 26.20 15.52
C SER A 482 5.05 27.22 14.67
N VAL A 483 4.21 26.75 13.75
CA VAL A 483 3.57 27.58 12.72
C VAL A 483 2.06 27.54 12.89
N ASN A 484 1.44 28.70 13.12
CA ASN A 484 -0.01 28.80 13.18
C ASN A 484 -0.60 28.64 11.78
N VAL A 485 -1.61 27.80 11.65
CA VAL A 485 -2.35 27.55 10.41
C VAL A 485 -3.85 27.62 10.71
N THR A 486 -4.62 28.11 9.75
CA THR A 486 -6.07 28.37 9.88
C THR A 486 -6.76 27.92 8.61
N ASP A 487 -7.96 27.33 8.73
CA ASP A 487 -8.74 26.80 7.61
C ASP A 487 -7.91 25.85 6.73
N SER A 488 -7.35 26.34 5.62
CA SER A 488 -6.51 25.53 4.73
C SER A 488 -5.08 26.07 4.71
N PHE A 489 -4.13 25.16 4.55
CA PHE A 489 -2.71 25.50 4.45
C PHE A 489 -1.98 24.50 3.56
N PHE A 490 -0.72 24.77 3.28
CA PHE A 490 0.14 23.92 2.48
C PHE A 490 1.40 23.56 3.25
N ILE A 491 1.84 22.31 3.11
CA ILE A 491 3.18 21.87 3.53
C ILE A 491 3.94 21.37 2.31
N GLY A 492 5.26 21.41 2.34
CA GLY A 492 6.03 21.00 1.19
C GLY A 492 7.52 21.14 1.35
N TYR A 493 8.22 21.10 0.23
CA TYR A 493 9.63 21.36 0.17
C TYR A 493 10.05 22.05 -1.13
N ARG A 494 11.17 22.76 -1.05
CA ARG A 494 11.94 23.22 -2.19
C ARG A 494 13.20 22.39 -2.32
N GLN A 495 13.47 21.89 -3.51
CA GLN A 495 14.64 21.07 -3.75
C GLN A 495 15.90 21.94 -3.84
N LYS A 496 16.92 21.67 -3.01
CA LYS A 496 18.19 22.42 -3.00
C LYS A 496 19.37 21.58 -3.52
N THR A 497 19.08 20.54 -4.28
CA THR A 497 20.05 19.66 -4.93
C THR A 497 19.60 19.33 -6.34
N SER A 498 20.53 18.99 -7.24
CA SER A 498 20.18 18.51 -8.58
C SER A 498 19.95 16.99 -8.57
N GLY A 499 19.07 16.51 -9.45
CA GLY A 499 18.73 15.08 -9.60
C GLY A 499 17.34 14.75 -9.04
N ASP A 500 16.93 13.50 -9.23
CA ASP A 500 15.58 13.07 -8.86
C ASP A 500 15.43 12.97 -7.33
N LEU A 501 14.33 13.49 -6.79
CA LEU A 501 13.92 13.30 -5.40
C LEU A 501 12.42 13.02 -5.37
N GLY A 502 12.05 11.85 -4.84
CA GLY A 502 10.66 11.44 -4.69
C GLY A 502 10.26 11.37 -3.22
N VAL A 503 9.01 11.72 -2.95
CA VAL A 503 8.28 11.39 -1.72
C VAL A 503 7.44 10.14 -2.01
N GLY A 504 7.23 9.26 -1.04
CA GLY A 504 6.35 8.10 -1.22
C GLY A 504 4.96 8.52 -1.71
N LEU A 505 4.39 7.73 -2.60
CA LEU A 505 3.09 7.91 -3.20
C LEU A 505 2.27 6.65 -2.96
N ASP A 506 1.29 6.77 -2.08
CA ASP A 506 0.21 5.82 -1.87
C ASP A 506 -0.75 5.91 -3.08
N LYS A 507 -0.96 4.80 -3.78
CA LYS A 507 -1.87 4.72 -4.92
C LYS A 507 -3.26 4.20 -4.55
N ASN A 508 -3.44 3.71 -3.32
CA ASN A 508 -4.72 3.20 -2.82
C ASN A 508 -5.69 4.36 -2.53
N ASN A 509 -5.16 5.55 -2.17
CA ASN A 509 -5.93 6.78 -2.00
C ASN A 509 -5.47 7.87 -2.97
N ASP A 510 -6.37 8.52 -3.72
CA ASP A 510 -6.03 9.65 -4.60
C ASP A 510 -6.40 11.01 -3.99
N SER A 511 -5.38 11.80 -3.68
CA SER A 511 -5.51 13.22 -3.32
C SER A 511 -4.57 14.09 -4.15
N GLY A 512 -4.26 13.62 -5.37
CA GLY A 512 -3.30 14.26 -6.27
C GLY A 512 -3.73 15.68 -6.66
N ASP A 513 -5.03 15.99 -6.64
CA ASP A 513 -5.57 17.32 -6.91
C ASP A 513 -5.21 18.35 -5.81
N ARG A 514 -4.78 17.90 -4.62
CA ARG A 514 -4.26 18.74 -3.53
C ARG A 514 -2.79 19.12 -3.71
N ILE A 515 -2.08 18.53 -4.68
CA ILE A 515 -0.66 18.77 -4.94
C ILE A 515 -0.49 19.97 -5.88
N TYR A 516 0.42 20.87 -5.51
CA TYR A 516 0.86 21.99 -6.34
C TYR A 516 2.38 21.98 -6.48
N PHE A 517 2.87 22.42 -7.64
CA PHE A 517 4.29 22.56 -7.88
C PHE A 517 4.62 23.85 -8.64
N GLU A 518 5.85 24.32 -8.48
CA GLU A 518 6.37 25.53 -9.10
C GLU A 518 7.76 25.26 -9.70
N LEU A 519 7.89 25.49 -11.00
CA LEU A 519 9.09 25.18 -11.78
C LEU A 519 9.72 26.46 -12.36
N ASP A 520 8.88 27.36 -12.88
CA ASP A 520 9.30 28.61 -13.54
C ASP A 520 8.71 29.86 -12.85
N GLY A 521 8.60 29.84 -11.52
CA GLY A 521 8.06 30.98 -10.77
C GLY A 521 6.52 31.05 -10.74
N THR A 522 5.83 30.05 -11.29
CA THR A 522 4.35 29.98 -11.33
C THR A 522 3.85 28.67 -10.73
N TRP A 523 2.91 28.77 -9.79
CA TRP A 523 2.22 27.61 -9.22
C TRP A 523 1.30 26.95 -10.23
N GLN A 524 1.41 25.62 -10.33
CA GLN A 524 0.56 24.76 -11.13
C GLN A 524 -0.05 23.70 -10.23
N GLN A 525 -1.34 23.41 -10.42
CA GLN A 525 -1.99 22.28 -9.76
C GLN A 525 -1.62 21.00 -10.51
N ASN A 526 -1.36 19.93 -9.79
CA ASN A 526 -1.15 18.62 -10.37
C ASN A 526 -2.44 18.10 -11.03
N THR A 527 -2.30 17.58 -12.24
CA THR A 527 -3.38 16.94 -13.01
C THR A 527 -3.01 15.56 -13.52
N THR A 528 -1.77 15.11 -13.28
CA THR A 528 -1.20 13.91 -13.90
C THR A 528 -0.87 12.82 -12.90
N VAL A 529 -0.31 13.16 -11.75
CA VAL A 529 0.02 12.18 -10.72
C VAL A 529 -1.23 11.83 -9.93
N LYS A 530 -1.51 10.53 -9.83
CA LYS A 530 -2.63 9.95 -9.11
C LYS A 530 -2.12 9.22 -7.87
N GLY A 531 -2.71 9.52 -6.72
CA GLY A 531 -2.26 9.01 -5.41
C GLY A 531 -2.12 10.10 -4.35
N SER A 532 -1.76 9.69 -3.14
CA SER A 532 -1.56 10.52 -1.95
C SER A 532 -0.09 10.57 -1.56
N LEU A 533 0.46 11.77 -1.38
CA LEU A 533 1.85 11.90 -0.96
C LEU A 533 2.00 11.57 0.53
N MET A 534 3.02 10.78 0.84
CA MET A 534 3.42 10.45 2.21
C MET A 534 4.18 11.62 2.87
N MET A 535 3.46 12.72 3.11
CA MET A 535 3.96 13.97 3.70
C MET A 535 2.90 14.51 4.65
N ARG A 536 3.12 14.43 5.96
CA ARG A 536 2.07 14.60 6.97
C ARG A 536 2.38 15.78 7.91
N PRO A 537 1.48 16.76 8.10
CA PRO A 537 1.66 17.82 9.09
C PRO A 537 1.36 17.28 10.49
N VAL A 538 2.27 17.53 11.43
CA VAL A 538 2.15 17.13 12.83
C VAL A 538 1.80 18.35 13.68
N PHE A 539 0.77 18.22 14.50
CA PHE A 539 0.21 19.24 15.37
C PHE A 539 0.64 19.03 16.83
N GLY A 540 0.66 20.12 17.57
CA GLY A 540 1.03 20.12 18.97
C GLY A 540 0.97 21.50 19.60
N PRO A 541 1.17 21.60 20.92
CA PRO A 541 1.14 22.87 21.62
C PRO A 541 2.19 23.83 21.05
N SER A 542 1.83 25.11 20.94
CA SER A 542 2.76 26.14 20.48
C SER A 542 4.03 26.14 21.35
N SER A 543 5.16 25.76 20.76
CA SER A 543 6.47 25.98 21.34
C SER A 543 6.95 27.35 20.87
N GLY A 544 7.35 28.23 21.79
CA GLY A 544 8.09 29.44 21.44
C GLY A 544 9.33 29.11 20.58
N PRO A 545 10.00 30.09 19.96
CA PRO A 545 11.23 29.82 19.20
C PRO A 545 12.12 28.93 20.06
N VAL A 546 12.55 27.80 19.51
CA VAL A 546 13.44 26.88 20.22
C VAL A 546 14.78 27.60 20.42
N THR A 547 14.86 28.43 21.46
CA THR A 547 16.09 29.05 21.99
C THR A 547 16.77 28.13 22.99
N SER A 548 16.19 26.96 23.21
CA SER A 548 16.90 25.83 23.78
C SER A 548 17.79 25.26 22.68
N THR A 549 19.10 25.51 22.75
CA THR A 549 20.03 24.40 22.50
C THR A 549 19.51 23.27 23.38
N ASP A 550 18.76 22.36 22.79
CA ASP A 550 18.23 21.20 23.49
C ASP A 550 19.42 20.53 24.17
N PRO A 551 19.54 20.61 25.51
CA PRO A 551 20.64 19.95 26.22
C PRO A 551 20.52 18.43 26.10
N ASP A 552 19.39 17.93 25.59
CA ASP A 552 19.12 16.50 25.40
C ASP A 552 19.31 15.99 23.96
N LYS A 553 19.40 16.86 22.94
CA LYS A 553 19.67 16.41 21.55
C LYS A 553 21.14 16.11 21.23
N ASP A 554 22.02 16.23 22.22
CA ASP A 554 23.42 15.81 22.06
C ASP A 554 24.05 15.14 23.30
N LEU A 555 23.25 14.43 24.11
CA LEU A 555 23.83 13.38 24.95
C LEU A 555 23.87 12.08 24.15
N SER A 556 24.82 12.03 23.20
CA SER A 556 25.36 10.75 22.76
C SER A 556 25.61 9.90 24.01
N LEU A 557 24.90 8.77 24.15
CA LEU A 557 25.15 7.80 25.22
C LEU A 557 26.66 7.56 25.31
N GLN A 558 27.26 7.95 26.44
CA GLN A 558 28.70 7.91 26.70
C GLN A 558 28.95 7.09 27.96
N VAL A 559 29.96 6.22 27.90
CA VAL A 559 30.35 5.37 29.02
C VAL A 559 31.83 5.55 29.31
N PHE A 560 32.16 5.99 30.52
CA PHE A 560 33.53 6.32 30.92
C PHE A 560 33.77 6.05 32.43
N PRO A 561 35.03 5.82 32.86
CA PRO A 561 36.20 5.62 32.01
C PRO A 561 36.12 4.29 31.27
N ASN A 562 36.74 4.23 30.09
CA ASN A 562 36.87 2.99 29.32
C ASN A 562 38.27 2.96 28.70
N PRO A 563 39.22 2.14 29.20
CA PRO A 563 39.05 1.07 30.20
C PRO A 563 38.75 1.54 31.64
N SER A 564 38.27 0.62 32.50
CA SER A 564 37.99 0.84 33.94
C SER A 564 38.29 -0.40 34.79
N ASN A 565 38.40 -0.25 36.11
CA ASN A 565 38.51 -1.36 37.06
C ASN A 565 37.16 -2.06 37.34
N GLY A 566 36.14 -1.79 36.52
CA GLY A 566 34.80 -2.36 36.64
C GLY A 566 33.71 -1.36 37.06
N ILE A 567 34.02 -0.09 37.26
CA ILE A 567 33.02 0.96 37.55
C ILE A 567 32.94 1.92 36.36
N PHE A 568 31.74 2.08 35.80
CA PHE A 568 31.50 2.93 34.64
C PHE A 568 30.41 3.95 34.95
N LYS A 569 30.64 5.21 34.58
CA LYS A 569 29.63 6.26 34.54
C LYS A 569 29.00 6.30 33.15
N ILE A 570 27.68 6.37 33.12
CA ILE A 570 26.86 6.44 31.91
C ILE A 570 26.22 7.83 31.89
N LYS A 571 26.52 8.60 30.85
CA LYS A 571 25.85 9.86 30.55
C LYS A 571 24.91 9.67 29.37
N GLY A 572 23.65 10.06 29.54
CA GLY A 572 22.57 9.93 28.56
C GLY A 572 21.36 9.20 29.13
N LYS A 573 20.19 9.41 28.51
CA LYS A 573 18.92 8.78 28.90
C LYS A 573 18.81 7.38 28.29
N PHE A 574 18.40 6.39 29.07
CA PHE A 574 18.09 5.02 28.63
C PHE A 574 16.94 4.43 29.45
N THR A 575 16.08 3.59 28.86
CA THR A 575 15.01 2.88 29.59
C THR A 575 15.44 1.52 30.10
N GLU A 576 16.33 0.83 29.36
CA GLU A 576 16.86 -0.48 29.74
C GLU A 576 18.37 -0.58 29.45
N LEU A 577 19.11 -1.30 30.30
CA LEU A 577 20.52 -1.65 30.11
C LEU A 577 20.71 -3.17 30.22
N LYS A 578 21.37 -3.77 29.24
CA LYS A 578 21.82 -5.18 29.25
C LYS A 578 23.33 -5.24 29.06
N VAL A 579 23.98 -6.22 29.69
CA VAL A 579 25.45 -6.41 29.62
C VAL A 579 25.77 -7.81 29.13
N TYR A 580 26.61 -7.92 28.11
CA TYR A 580 27.06 -9.19 27.53
C TYR A 580 28.58 -9.31 27.52
N ASP A 581 29.10 -10.53 27.62
CA ASP A 581 30.49 -10.81 27.22
C ASP A 581 30.62 -10.96 25.68
N LEU A 582 31.85 -11.06 25.17
CA LEU A 582 32.12 -11.23 23.73
C LEU A 582 31.50 -12.49 23.10
N ARG A 583 31.00 -13.44 23.90
CA ARG A 583 30.31 -14.64 23.41
C ARG A 583 28.79 -14.45 23.39
N GLY A 584 28.29 -13.25 23.72
CA GLY A 584 26.87 -12.94 23.80
C GLY A 584 26.19 -13.44 25.08
N VAL A 585 26.95 -13.89 26.08
CA VAL A 585 26.37 -14.38 27.35
C VAL A 585 26.06 -13.19 28.25
N SER A 586 24.81 -13.08 28.70
CA SER A 586 24.35 -12.04 29.62
C SER A 586 25.11 -12.10 30.96
N LYS A 587 25.45 -10.94 31.52
CA LYS A 587 26.20 -10.79 32.77
C LYS A 587 25.44 -9.97 33.78
N ASN A 588 25.53 -10.39 35.04
CA ASN A 588 24.98 -9.64 36.15
C ASN A 588 25.80 -8.38 36.40
N PHE A 589 25.12 -7.31 36.75
CA PHE A 589 25.72 -6.02 37.09
C PHE A 589 24.89 -5.32 38.17
N SER A 590 25.47 -4.30 38.78
CA SER A 590 24.74 -3.39 39.66
C SER A 590 24.65 -2.02 39.00
N LEU A 591 23.48 -1.40 39.06
CA LEU A 591 23.24 -0.07 38.49
C LEU A 591 22.63 0.82 39.58
N PHE A 592 23.21 1.99 39.79
CA PHE A 592 22.74 2.99 40.74
C PHE A 592 22.76 4.38 40.11
N PHE A 593 21.88 5.26 40.58
CA PHE A 593 21.72 6.61 40.05
C PHE A 593 22.14 7.62 41.13
N GLU A 594 23.04 8.54 40.80
CA GLU A 594 23.54 9.59 41.69
C GLU A 594 23.68 10.90 40.91
N ASN A 595 22.99 11.97 41.35
CA ASN A 595 23.04 13.31 40.73
C ASN A 595 22.85 13.31 39.20
N ASP A 596 21.80 12.66 38.70
CA ASP A 596 21.48 12.49 37.26
C ASP A 596 22.52 11.71 36.42
N GLU A 597 23.49 11.03 37.06
CA GLU A 597 24.41 10.10 36.40
C GLU A 597 24.08 8.64 36.79
N ALA A 598 24.09 7.74 35.80
CA ALA A 598 23.96 6.30 36.02
C ALA A 598 25.35 5.67 36.22
N ILE A 599 25.53 4.89 37.27
CA ILE A 599 26.80 4.22 37.58
C ILE A 599 26.60 2.70 37.52
N LEU A 600 27.31 2.08 36.57
CA LEU A 600 27.34 0.65 36.33
C LEU A 600 28.56 0.02 37.03
N SER A 601 28.33 -0.98 37.89
CA SER A 601 29.37 -1.81 38.48
C SER A 601 29.37 -3.23 37.88
N LEU A 602 30.53 -3.61 37.36
CA LEU A 602 30.94 -4.93 36.89
C LEU A 602 32.04 -5.52 37.80
N GLU A 603 32.19 -5.05 39.04
CA GLU A 603 33.25 -5.52 39.96
C GLU A 603 33.21 -7.03 40.18
N ASN A 604 32.01 -7.63 40.16
CA ASN A 604 31.80 -9.08 40.29
C ASN A 604 32.03 -9.88 39.00
N GLN A 605 32.47 -9.23 37.92
CA GLN A 605 32.78 -9.86 36.64
C GLN A 605 34.30 -9.97 36.44
N ALA A 606 34.75 -10.96 35.65
CA ALA A 606 36.17 -11.11 35.32
C ALA A 606 36.71 -9.92 34.49
N ASP A 607 38.02 -9.77 34.38
CA ASP A 607 38.60 -8.75 33.49
C ASP A 607 38.39 -9.17 32.04
N GLY A 608 38.04 -8.22 31.17
CA GLY A 608 37.64 -8.53 29.81
C GLY A 608 36.84 -7.44 29.10
N ILE A 609 36.38 -7.77 27.89
CA ILE A 609 35.57 -6.88 27.06
C ILE A 609 34.10 -7.23 27.24
N TYR A 610 33.29 -6.19 27.45
CA TYR A 610 31.84 -6.26 27.62
C TYR A 610 31.12 -5.38 26.59
N ILE A 611 29.93 -5.79 26.19
CA ILE A 611 29.02 -5.01 25.35
C ILE A 611 27.84 -4.56 26.21
N LEU A 612 27.67 -3.25 26.32
CA LEU A 612 26.52 -2.61 26.96
C LEU A 612 25.48 -2.32 25.89
N GLN A 613 24.27 -2.83 26.05
CA GLN A 613 23.15 -2.57 25.16
C GLN A 613 22.11 -1.70 25.89
N PHE A 614 21.88 -0.50 25.37
CA PHE A 614 20.90 0.46 25.87
C PHE A 614 19.66 0.41 24.98
N VAL A 615 18.47 0.35 25.58
CA VAL A 615 17.18 0.38 24.86
C VAL A 615 16.48 1.70 25.20
N ASN A 616 15.87 2.33 24.19
CA ASN A 616 14.99 3.51 24.32
C ASN A 616 13.88 3.43 23.28
N ASN A 617 12.62 3.35 23.73
CA ASN A 617 11.39 3.53 22.92
C ASN A 617 11.54 3.07 21.45
N ASN A 618 11.88 1.79 21.25
CA ASN A 618 12.07 1.07 19.96
C ASN A 618 13.44 1.18 19.25
N SER A 619 14.48 1.73 19.88
CA SER A 619 15.86 1.71 19.38
C SER A 619 16.83 1.07 20.38
N ALA A 620 17.85 0.35 19.86
CA ALA A 620 18.91 -0.23 20.68
C ALA A 620 20.27 0.30 20.26
N LYS A 621 21.06 0.81 21.21
CA LYS A 621 22.44 1.28 21.00
C LYS A 621 23.41 0.41 21.78
N THR A 622 24.53 0.02 21.17
CA THR A 622 25.56 -0.78 21.84
C THR A 622 26.86 0.00 22.04
N ILE A 623 27.48 -0.16 23.20
CA ILE A 623 28.78 0.45 23.55
C ILE A 623 29.68 -0.63 24.12
N LYS A 624 30.88 -0.76 23.55
CA LYS A 624 31.92 -1.67 24.04
C LYS A 624 32.68 -1.04 25.19
N VAL A 625 32.82 -1.76 26.31
CA VAL A 625 33.64 -1.35 27.47
C VAL A 625 34.67 -2.42 27.85
N ILE A 626 35.75 -1.99 28.48
CA ILE A 626 36.88 -2.85 28.88
C ILE A 626 37.06 -2.74 30.39
N LYS A 627 36.93 -3.88 31.10
CA LYS A 627 37.29 -4.04 32.52
C LYS A 627 38.72 -4.58 32.62
N GLN A 628 39.58 -3.94 33.41
CA GLN A 628 40.99 -4.32 33.62
C GLN A 628 41.36 -4.35 35.09
#